data_AF-A0A261KPE8-F1
#
_entry.id   AF-A0A261KPE8-F1
#
_cell.length_a   1.000
_cell.length_b   1.000
_cell.length_c   1.000
_cell.angle_alpha   90.00
_cell.angle_beta   90.00
_cell.angle_gamma   90.00
#
_symmetry.space_group_name_H-M   'P 1'
#
loop_
_entity.id
_entity.type
_entity.pdbx_description
1 polymer ?
#
loop_
_entity_poly.entity_id
_entity_poly.type
_entity_poly.pdbx_seq_one_letter_code
_entity_poly.pdbx_strand_id
1 'polypeptide(L)'
;MLVREAKLLNGTSNQYKSLDEAIRTAQFIRNKAVRYWIDNQGVNKSLLYKLSKELASEFAFVNQLNSSARQASVEVAWTSISNFYRRCI
;
A
#
# COMPACT_ATOMS: atom_id res chain seq x y z
N MET A 1 7.46 3.03 -14.42
CA MET A 1 6.89 1.67 -14.45
C MET A 1 7.20 1.00 -13.11
N LEU A 2 6.20 0.54 -12.36
CA LEU A 2 6.44 -0.30 -11.17
C LEU A 2 6.38 -1.75 -11.62
N VAL A 3 7.52 -2.43 -11.69
CA VAL A 3 7.58 -3.88 -11.95
C VAL A 3 7.31 -4.58 -10.63
N ARG A 4 6.28 -5.43 -10.59
CA ARG A 4 5.98 -6.29 -9.44
C ARG A 4 6.29 -7.72 -9.83
N GLU A 5 7.32 -8.27 -9.21
CA GLU A 5 7.78 -9.62 -9.49
C GLU A 5 7.14 -10.61 -8.51
N ALA A 6 6.72 -11.75 -9.03
CA ALA A 6 6.22 -12.87 -8.23
C ALA A 6 6.94 -14.15 -8.65
N LYS A 7 7.35 -14.96 -7.68
CA LYS A 7 7.89 -16.31 -7.92
C LYS A 7 6.74 -17.28 -8.19
N LEU A 8 6.08 -17.12 -9.34
CA LEU A 8 4.96 -17.95 -9.76
C LEU A 8 5.26 -18.55 -11.14
N LEU A 9 5.89 -19.73 -11.15
CA LEU A 9 6.15 -20.49 -12.37
C LEU A 9 4.98 -21.46 -12.60
N ASN A 10 4.37 -21.45 -13.79
CA ASN A 10 3.21 -22.29 -14.14
C ASN A 10 2.00 -22.13 -13.19
N GLY A 11 1.70 -20.89 -12.80
CA GLY A 11 0.57 -20.62 -11.90
C GLY A 11 -0.78 -21.02 -12.50
N THR A 12 -1.71 -21.43 -11.65
CA THR A 12 -3.12 -21.63 -12.05
C THR A 12 -3.81 -20.28 -12.26
N SER A 13 -4.91 -20.27 -13.02
CA SER A 13 -5.71 -19.05 -13.21
C SER A 13 -6.13 -18.40 -11.89
N ASN A 14 -6.46 -19.22 -10.88
CA ASN A 14 -6.83 -18.73 -9.55
C ASN A 14 -5.66 -18.06 -8.82
N GLN A 15 -4.43 -18.60 -8.94
CA GLN A 15 -3.25 -17.97 -8.33
C GLN A 15 -2.93 -16.62 -8.95
N TYR A 16 -3.06 -16.48 -10.28
CA TYR A 16 -2.91 -15.18 -10.94
C TYR A 16 -3.98 -14.18 -10.50
N LYS A 17 -5.23 -14.60 -10.37
CA LYS A 17 -6.31 -13.74 -9.84
C LYS A 17 -6.02 -13.26 -8.42
N SER A 18 -5.59 -14.15 -7.52
CA SER A 18 -5.22 -13.76 -6.15
C SER A 18 -4.03 -12.81 -6.12
N LEU A 19 -3.06 -12.96 -7.04
CA LEU A 19 -1.96 -12.02 -7.19
C LEU A 19 -2.45 -10.64 -7.64
N ASP A 20 -3.33 -10.58 -8.64
CA ASP A 20 -3.92 -9.33 -9.11
C ASP A 20 -4.73 -8.62 -8.00
N GLU A 21 -5.49 -9.37 -7.22
CA GLU A 21 -6.23 -8.86 -6.06
C GLU A 21 -5.29 -8.31 -4.98
N ALA A 22 -4.18 -9.00 -4.70
CA ALA A 22 -3.17 -8.52 -3.76
C ALA A 22 -2.51 -7.22 -4.26
N ILE A 23 -2.20 -7.13 -5.56
CA ILE A 23 -1.62 -5.92 -6.18
C ILE A 23 -2.60 -4.75 -6.09
N ARG A 24 -3.88 -4.96 -6.42
CA ARG A 24 -4.93 -3.94 -6.33
C ARG A 24 -5.12 -3.47 -4.89
N THR A 25 -5.14 -4.39 -3.94
CA THR A 25 -5.25 -4.07 -2.51
C THR A 25 -4.06 -3.25 -2.02
N ALA A 26 -2.83 -3.63 -2.39
CA ALA A 26 -1.63 -2.85 -2.06
C ALA A 26 -1.65 -1.43 -2.66
N GLN A 27 -2.12 -1.29 -3.90
CA GLN A 27 -2.31 0.01 -4.55
C GLN A 27 -3.37 0.86 -3.85
N PHE A 28 -4.49 0.25 -3.42
CA PHE A 28 -5.54 0.93 -2.66
C PHE A 28 -5.00 1.52 -1.36
N ILE A 29 -4.28 0.72 -0.56
CA ILE A 29 -3.68 1.17 0.71
C ILE A 29 -2.71 2.33 0.47
N ARG A 30 -1.83 2.20 -0.53
CA ARG A 30 -0.88 3.26 -0.90
C ARG A 30 -1.62 4.56 -1.28
N ASN A 31 -2.65 4.47 -2.11
CA ASN A 31 -3.41 5.64 -2.57
C ASN A 31 -4.17 6.31 -1.42
N LYS A 32 -4.75 5.52 -0.51
CA LYS A 32 -5.38 6.03 0.72
C LYS A 32 -4.36 6.73 1.63
N ALA A 33 -3.16 6.18 1.79
CA ALA A 33 -2.09 6.82 2.56
C ALA A 33 -1.66 8.16 1.97
N VAL A 34 -1.50 8.25 0.64
CA VAL A 34 -1.20 9.53 -0.04
C VAL A 34 -2.35 10.52 0.12
N ARG A 35 -3.60 10.10 -0.09
CA ARG A 35 -4.77 10.97 0.10
C ARG A 35 -4.86 11.51 1.52
N TYR A 36 -4.73 10.63 2.53
CA TYR A 36 -4.73 11.02 3.93
C TYR A 36 -3.63 12.04 4.24
N TRP A 37 -2.43 11.86 3.70
CA TRP A 37 -1.35 12.82 3.86
C TRP A 37 -1.62 14.17 3.17
N ILE A 38 -2.27 14.20 2.01
CA ILE A 38 -2.67 15.45 1.33
C ILE A 38 -3.72 16.22 2.15
N ASP A 39 -4.68 15.50 2.71
CA ASP A 39 -5.84 16.11 3.36
C ASP A 39 -5.55 16.59 4.80
N ASN A 40 -4.40 16.21 5.38
CA ASN A 40 -4.08 16.48 6.79
C ASN A 40 -2.68 17.10 6.96
N GLN A 41 -2.56 18.12 7.80
CA GLN A 41 -1.28 18.73 8.15
C GLN A 41 -0.54 17.94 9.24
N GLY A 42 0.80 17.94 9.20
CA GLY A 42 1.61 17.31 10.24
C GLY A 42 1.59 15.78 10.25
N VAL A 43 1.12 15.14 9.17
CA VAL A 43 1.08 13.69 9.06
C VAL A 43 2.50 13.12 9.02
N ASN A 44 2.83 12.33 10.03
CA ASN A 44 4.07 11.58 10.11
C ASN A 44 3.89 10.10 9.72
N LYS A 45 5.00 9.40 9.53
CA LYS A 45 5.03 7.97 9.18
C LYS A 45 4.22 7.08 10.14
N SER A 46 4.23 7.38 11.44
CA SER A 46 3.50 6.61 12.45
C SER A 46 1.98 6.70 12.26
N LEU A 47 1.47 7.88 11.90
CA LEU A 47 0.05 8.07 11.59
C LEU A 47 -0.37 7.26 10.35
N LEU A 48 0.46 7.21 9.31
CA LEU A 48 0.16 6.40 8.13
C LEU A 48 0.16 4.90 8.42
N TYR A 49 0.99 4.42 9.36
CA TYR A 49 0.93 3.03 9.80
C TYR A 49 -0.35 2.71 10.59
N LYS A 50 -0.85 3.64 11.42
CA LYS A 50 -2.15 3.49 12.08
C LYS A 50 -3.29 3.41 11.06
N LEU A 51 -3.25 4.27 10.04
CA LEU A 51 -4.20 4.23 8.93
C LEU A 51 -4.25 2.85 8.25
N SER A 52 -3.12 2.16 8.08
CA SER A 52 -3.13 0.80 7.53
C SER A 52 -3.92 -0.21 8.38
N LYS A 53 -3.96 -0.04 9.70
CA LYS A 53 -4.75 -0.89 10.59
C LYS A 53 -6.23 -0.54 10.49
N GLU A 54 -6.55 0.75 10.44
CA GLU A 54 -7.92 1.25 10.28
C GLU A 54 -8.53 0.77 8.96
N LEU A 55 -7.81 0.88 7.85
CA LEU A 55 -8.24 0.39 6.55
C LEU A 55 -8.50 -1.13 6.55
N ALA A 56 -7.71 -1.90 7.32
CA ALA A 56 -7.95 -3.34 7.46
C ALA A 56 -9.18 -3.67 8.31
N SER A 57 -9.55 -2.80 9.24
CA SER A 57 -10.80 -2.93 10.01
C SER A 57 -12.02 -2.49 9.20
N GLU A 58 -11.87 -1.48 8.33
CA GLU A 58 -12.96 -0.94 7.50
C GLU A 58 -13.25 -1.79 6.26
N PHE A 59 -12.21 -2.31 5.60
CA PHE A 59 -12.34 -3.01 4.32
C PHE A 59 -11.91 -4.47 4.44
N ALA A 60 -12.87 -5.39 4.31
CA ALA A 60 -12.61 -6.84 4.40
C ALA A 60 -11.54 -7.33 3.42
N PHE A 61 -11.50 -6.79 2.20
CA PHE A 61 -10.48 -7.15 1.19
C PHE A 61 -9.08 -6.66 1.58
N VAL A 62 -8.97 -5.55 2.32
CA VAL A 62 -7.68 -5.10 2.87
C VAL A 62 -7.20 -6.06 3.94
N ASN A 63 -8.13 -6.62 4.72
CA ASN A 63 -7.77 -7.57 5.77
C ASN A 63 -7.22 -8.91 5.24
N GLN A 64 -7.53 -9.27 3.99
CA GLN A 64 -6.97 -10.46 3.32
C GLN A 64 -5.46 -10.35 3.10
N LEU A 65 -4.93 -9.12 3.02
CA LEU A 65 -3.49 -8.88 2.91
C LEU A 65 -2.86 -8.91 4.31
N ASN A 66 -1.75 -9.64 4.49
CA ASN A 66 -1.08 -9.71 5.80
C ASN A 66 -0.54 -8.35 6.27
N SER A 67 -0.31 -8.19 7.57
CA SER A 67 0.11 -6.92 8.18
C SER A 67 1.37 -6.33 7.56
N SER A 68 2.38 -7.17 7.28
CA SER A 68 3.65 -6.75 6.69
C SER A 68 3.47 -6.17 5.28
N ALA A 69 2.63 -6.79 4.45
CA ALA A 69 2.34 -6.33 3.09
C ALA A 69 1.54 -5.01 3.09
N ARG A 70 0.63 -4.84 4.06
CA ARG A 70 -0.09 -3.57 4.24
C ARG A 70 0.86 -2.45 4.67
N GLN A 71 1.73 -2.70 5.64
CA GLN A 71 2.75 -1.75 6.08
C GLN A 71 3.74 -1.39 4.96
N ALA A 72 4.19 -2.38 4.18
CA ALA A 72 5.05 -2.12 3.02
C ALA A 72 4.37 -1.20 1.98
N SER A 73 3.05 -1.32 1.80
CA SER A 73 2.29 -0.43 0.92
C SER A 73 2.26 1.01 1.42
N VAL A 74 2.17 1.21 2.74
CA VAL A 74 2.32 2.53 3.38
C VAL A 74 3.74 3.07 3.25
N GLU A 75 4.76 2.23 3.43
CA GLU A 75 6.16 2.64 3.28
C GLU A 75 6.48 3.17 1.89
N VAL A 76 5.91 2.55 0.86
CA VAL A 76 6.04 3.04 -0.52
C VAL A 76 5.39 4.42 -0.67
N ALA A 77 4.23 4.66 -0.04
CA ALA A 77 3.60 5.98 -0.03
C ALA A 77 4.48 7.02 0.66
N TRP A 78 4.96 6.72 1.87
CA TRP A 78 5.85 7.59 2.64
C TRP A 78 7.14 7.91 1.89
N THR A 79 7.78 6.90 1.31
CA THR A 79 9.01 7.05 0.51
C THR A 79 8.76 7.95 -0.72
N SER A 80 7.58 7.85 -1.33
CA SER A 80 7.21 8.72 -2.47
C SER A 80 7.03 10.17 -2.03
N ILE A 81 6.32 10.40 -0.92
CA ILE A 81 6.10 11.73 -0.32
C ILE A 81 7.45 12.35 0.08
N SER A 82 8.26 11.63 0.85
CA SER A 82 9.56 12.11 1.33
C SER A 82 10.51 12.44 0.17
N ASN A 83 10.57 11.59 -0.87
CA ASN A 83 11.40 11.86 -2.04
C ASN A 83 10.92 13.06 -2.87
N PHE A 84 9.60 13.31 -2.94
CA PHE A 84 9.07 14.50 -3.59
C PHE A 84 9.62 15.76 -2.93
N TYR A 85 9.47 15.91 -1.61
CA TYR A 85 9.98 17.08 -0.90
C TYR A 85 11.50 17.21 -0.92
N ARG A 86 12.22 16.09 -0.81
CA ARG A 86 13.69 16.09 -0.90
C ARG A 86 14.23 16.53 -2.27
N ARG A 87 13.42 16.44 -3.33
CA ARG A 87 13.80 16.83 -4.69
C ARG A 87 13.26 18.20 -5.11
N CYS A 88 12.27 18.73 -4.38
CA CYS A 88 11.69 20.05 -4.62
C CYS A 88 12.40 21.17 -3.82
N ILE A 89 13.14 20.80 -2.79
CA ILE A 89 14.10 21.65 -2.06
C ILE A 89 15.47 21.43 -2.68
#